data_AF-A0A5J4SYX3-F1
#
_entry.id   AF-A0A5J4SYX3-F1
#
_cell.length_a   1.000
_cell.length_b   1.000
_cell.length_c   1.000
_cell.angle_alpha   90.00
_cell.angle_beta   90.00
_cell.angle_gamma   90.00
#
_symmetry.space_group_name_H-M   'P 1'
#
loop_
_entity.id
_entity.type
_entity.pdbx_description
1 polymer ?
#
loop_
_entity_poly.entity_id
_entity_poly.type
_entity_poly.pdbx_seq_one_letter_code
_entity_poly.pdbx_strand_id
1 'polypeptide(L)'
;MSIILSLGGKSRRKNTSTGGVLPLEMEVVYPETLSARSNDFRITATILPAGAIQEVTYQTEGASLTVQENGYIQVAGTGISQVTVRSVRNPVLKKQLSIEVLNQPVRFTGIGAFRLTSSGGIRMI
;
A
#
# COMPACT_ATOMS: atom_id res chain seq x y z
N MET A 1 -44.59 1.71 53.61
CA MET A 1 -44.03 0.59 52.84
C MET A 1 -43.20 1.12 51.69
N SER A 2 -41.89 0.89 51.80
CA SER A 2 -40.84 0.64 50.78
C SER A 2 -41.28 0.44 49.31
N ILE A 3 -40.55 0.77 48.25
CA ILE A 3 -39.24 1.40 47.94
C ILE A 3 -39.36 1.84 46.47
N ILE A 4 -38.82 3.00 46.10
CA ILE A 4 -38.67 3.45 44.70
C ILE A 4 -37.41 2.78 44.14
N LEU A 5 -37.55 1.88 43.16
CA LEU A 5 -36.39 1.29 42.46
C LEU A 5 -35.97 2.18 41.28
N SER A 6 -34.91 2.95 41.53
CA SER A 6 -34.02 3.49 40.50
C SER A 6 -33.06 2.40 40.03
N LEU A 7 -33.12 2.06 38.74
CA LEU A 7 -32.01 1.48 37.96
C LEU A 7 -31.96 2.33 36.66
N GLY A 8 -30.95 3.14 36.34
CA GLY A 8 -29.55 3.02 36.67
C GLY A 8 -28.85 2.04 35.73
N GLY A 9 -28.43 2.50 34.55
CA GLY A 9 -27.28 1.92 33.85
C GLY A 9 -27.52 1.23 32.50
N LYS A 10 -27.09 1.91 31.44
CA LYS A 10 -26.43 1.40 30.23
C LYS A 10 -27.02 0.12 29.59
N SER A 11 -27.78 0.31 28.51
CA SER A 11 -27.80 -0.67 27.42
C SER A 11 -27.27 -0.02 26.15
N ARG A 12 -25.94 0.18 26.11
CA ARG A 12 -25.19 0.26 24.85
C ARG A 12 -25.41 -1.10 24.18
N ARG A 13 -26.39 -1.19 23.27
CA ARG A 13 -26.51 -2.35 22.39
C ARG A 13 -25.23 -2.39 21.55
N LYS A 14 -24.22 -3.15 21.99
CA LYS A 14 -23.24 -3.69 21.06
C LYS A 14 -24.02 -4.74 20.30
N ASN A 15 -24.57 -4.32 19.16
CA ASN A 15 -25.14 -5.23 18.18
C ASN A 15 -23.98 -6.11 17.72
N THR A 16 -23.74 -7.20 18.42
CA THR A 16 -22.99 -8.35 17.92
C THR A 16 -23.88 -9.00 16.88
N SER A 17 -23.93 -8.43 15.68
CA SER A 17 -24.38 -9.16 14.51
C SER A 17 -23.29 -10.16 14.17
N THR A 18 -23.39 -11.34 14.75
CA THR A 18 -22.78 -12.58 14.25
C THR A 18 -23.41 -12.90 12.89
N GLY A 19 -23.05 -12.08 11.92
CA GLY A 19 -23.49 -12.02 10.54
C GLY A 19 -22.50 -11.06 9.91
N GLY A 20 -21.40 -11.61 9.38
CA GLY A 20 -20.20 -10.85 9.06
C GLY A 20 -20.54 -9.59 8.27
N VAL A 21 -20.22 -8.43 8.85
CA VAL A 21 -20.53 -7.14 8.26
C VAL A 21 -19.86 -7.09 6.90
N LEU A 22 -20.65 -6.82 5.86
CA LEU A 22 -20.10 -6.69 4.53
C LEU A 22 -19.22 -5.43 4.49
N PRO A 23 -18.03 -5.52 3.89
CA PRO A 23 -17.24 -4.35 3.53
C PRO A 23 -18.12 -3.38 2.74
N LEU A 24 -18.26 -2.15 3.24
CA LEU A 24 -19.01 -1.08 2.58
C LEU A 24 -18.07 -0.15 1.83
N GLU A 25 -16.90 0.08 2.41
CA GLU A 25 -15.91 1.00 1.88
C GLU A 25 -14.50 0.42 2.07
N MET A 26 -13.59 0.81 1.18
CA MET A 26 -12.20 0.41 1.21
C MET A 26 -11.33 1.62 0.87
N GLU A 27 -10.47 1.98 1.82
CA GLU A 27 -9.45 3.00 1.66
C GLU A 27 -8.11 2.31 1.39
N VAL A 28 -7.39 2.78 0.37
CA VAL A 28 -6.11 2.19 -0.02
C VAL A 28 -5.06 3.30 -0.12
N VAL A 29 -4.02 3.19 0.68
CA VAL A 29 -2.88 4.10 0.70
C VAL A 29 -1.70 3.39 0.05
N TYR A 30 -1.14 4.02 -0.97
CA TYR A 30 -0.02 3.48 -1.76
C TYR A 30 0.85 4.62 -2.28
N PRO A 31 2.15 4.35 -2.54
CA PRO A 31 3.01 5.29 -3.23
C PRO A 31 2.70 5.29 -4.74
N GLU A 32 2.45 6.46 -5.33
CA GLU A 32 2.22 6.61 -6.78
C GLU A 32 3.50 6.39 -7.60
N THR A 33 4.66 6.76 -7.03
CA THR A 33 5.97 6.62 -7.66
C THR A 33 6.92 5.85 -6.77
N LEU A 34 7.67 4.92 -7.38
CA LEU A 34 8.66 4.08 -6.74
C LEU A 34 10.03 4.33 -7.34
N SER A 35 11.08 4.20 -6.51
CA SER A 35 12.44 4.13 -7.01
C SER A 35 12.88 2.68 -7.10
N ALA A 36 13.42 2.27 -8.25
CA ALA A 36 13.95 0.92 -8.44
C ALA A 36 15.11 0.54 -7.48
N ARG A 37 15.69 1.52 -6.76
CA ARG A 37 16.78 1.31 -5.81
C ARG A 37 16.30 1.06 -4.37
N SER A 38 15.04 1.40 -4.06
CA SER A 38 14.46 1.24 -2.73
C SER A 38 13.50 0.04 -2.70
N ASN A 39 13.42 -0.63 -1.56
CA ASN A 39 12.67 -1.88 -1.41
C ASN A 39 11.66 -1.84 -0.23
N ASP A 40 11.42 -0.66 0.34
CA ASP A 40 10.61 -0.48 1.55
C ASP A 40 9.20 0.06 1.22
N PHE A 41 8.61 -0.43 0.13
CA PHE A 41 7.29 0.02 -0.31
C PHE A 41 6.20 -0.98 0.06
N ARG A 42 5.08 -0.45 0.55
CA ARG A 42 3.90 -1.25 0.93
C ARG A 42 2.60 -0.56 0.55
N ILE A 43 1.58 -1.37 0.29
CA ILE A 43 0.20 -0.94 0.09
C ILE A 43 -0.58 -1.24 1.36
N THR A 44 -1.21 -0.21 1.93
CA THR A 44 -2.06 -0.37 3.13
C THR A 44 -3.51 -0.25 2.70
N ALA A 45 -4.28 -1.31 2.87
CA ALA A 45 -5.72 -1.33 2.61
C ALA A 45 -6.48 -1.39 3.93
N THR A 46 -7.41 -0.47 4.14
CA THR A 46 -8.29 -0.41 5.31
C THR A 46 -9.72 -0.60 4.86
N ILE A 47 -10.40 -1.60 5.41
CA ILE A 47 -11.81 -1.86 5.12
C ILE A 47 -12.68 -1.28 6.23
N LEU A 48 -13.74 -0.56 5.82
CA LEU A 48 -14.74 -0.01 6.71
C LEU A 48 -16.10 -0.70 6.49
N PRO A 49 -16.87 -0.91 7.58
CA PRO A 49 -16.54 -0.61 8.98
C PRO A 49 -15.56 -1.63 9.60
N ALA A 50 -14.86 -1.26 10.68
CA ALA A 50 -13.84 -2.10 11.34
C ALA A 50 -14.34 -3.49 11.85
N GLY A 51 -15.66 -3.70 11.91
CA GLY A 51 -16.26 -5.01 12.19
C GLY A 51 -16.35 -5.95 10.97
N ALA A 52 -15.99 -5.47 9.79
CA ALA A 52 -15.89 -6.27 8.56
C ALA A 52 -14.53 -6.96 8.47
N ILE A 53 -14.47 -8.04 7.69
CA ILE A 53 -13.22 -8.76 7.43
C ILE A 53 -12.31 -7.88 6.57
N GLN A 54 -11.08 -7.69 7.04
CA GLN A 54 -10.09 -6.81 6.40
C GLN A 54 -9.23 -7.51 5.34
N GLU A 55 -9.61 -8.72 4.94
CA GLU A 55 -8.87 -9.50 3.97
C GLU A 55 -9.08 -8.94 2.56
N VAL A 56 -7.96 -8.68 1.88
CA VAL A 56 -7.90 -8.16 0.52
C VAL A 56 -6.97 -9.02 -0.32
N THR A 57 -7.25 -9.05 -1.62
CA THR A 57 -6.40 -9.70 -2.61
C THR A 57 -5.80 -8.62 -3.51
N TYR A 58 -4.51 -8.77 -3.81
CA TYR A 58 -3.77 -7.90 -4.70
C TYR A 58 -3.56 -8.64 -6.02
N GLN A 59 -3.94 -8.00 -7.13
CA GLN A 59 -3.64 -8.47 -8.48
C GLN A 59 -2.80 -7.41 -9.15
N THR A 60 -1.63 -7.79 -9.67
CA THR A 60 -0.74 -6.87 -10.38
C THR A 60 -0.72 -7.19 -11.86
N GLU A 61 -0.86 -6.16 -12.68
CA GLU A 61 -0.82 -6.20 -14.14
C GLU A 61 0.40 -5.39 -14.59
N GLY A 62 1.38 -6.06 -15.19
CA GLY A 62 2.66 -5.48 -15.60
C GLY A 62 3.86 -6.31 -15.16
N ALA A 63 5.05 -5.90 -15.56
CA ALA A 63 6.31 -6.59 -15.26
C ALA A 63 7.26 -5.76 -14.36
N SER A 64 6.89 -4.52 -14.01
CA SER A 64 7.79 -3.61 -13.27
C SER A 64 7.79 -3.88 -11.77
N LEU A 65 6.66 -4.34 -11.21
CA LEU A 65 6.55 -4.70 -9.79
C LEU A 65 5.58 -5.85 -9.58
N THR A 66 5.66 -6.49 -8.42
CA THR A 66 4.72 -7.50 -7.93
C THR A 66 4.33 -7.15 -6.50
N VAL A 67 3.06 -7.33 -6.14
CA VAL A 67 2.59 -7.15 -4.76
C VAL A 67 2.32 -8.50 -4.11
N GLN A 68 2.90 -8.72 -2.92
CA GLN A 68 2.69 -9.92 -2.12
C GLN A 68 1.36 -9.84 -1.34
N GLU A 69 0.88 -10.97 -0.82
CA GLU A 69 -0.40 -11.04 -0.08
C GLU A 69 -0.45 -10.15 1.18
N ASN A 70 0.72 -9.87 1.77
CA ASN A 70 0.87 -8.97 2.92
C ASN A 70 0.91 -7.48 2.54
N GLY A 71 0.76 -7.15 1.25
CA GLY A 71 0.80 -5.79 0.73
C GLY A 71 2.21 -5.24 0.47
N TYR A 72 3.28 -6.03 0.65
CA TYR A 72 4.63 -5.61 0.29
C TYR A 72 4.81 -5.56 -1.23
N ILE A 73 5.45 -4.49 -1.69
CA ILE A 73 5.76 -4.30 -3.12
C ILE A 73 7.20 -4.75 -3.36
N GLN A 74 7.35 -5.69 -4.28
CA GLN A 74 8.63 -6.15 -4.80
C GLN A 74 8.86 -5.56 -6.18
N VAL A 75 9.89 -4.72 -6.32
CA VAL A 75 10.24 -4.14 -7.61
C VAL A 75 11.04 -5.15 -8.43
N ALA A 76 10.60 -5.42 -9.66
CA ALA A 76 11.27 -6.33 -10.60
C ALA A 76 11.93 -5.59 -11.78
N GLY A 77 11.45 -4.38 -12.10
CA GLY A 77 11.93 -3.56 -13.19
C GLY A 77 11.37 -2.15 -13.16
N THR A 78 11.65 -1.37 -14.20
CA THR A 78 11.16 0.01 -14.34
C THR A 78 9.93 0.07 -15.23
N GLY A 79 9.12 1.12 -15.11
CA GLY A 79 7.91 1.34 -15.89
C GLY A 79 6.64 1.36 -15.05
N ILE A 80 5.49 1.41 -15.72
CA ILE A 80 4.17 1.55 -15.09
C ILE A 80 3.56 0.17 -14.90
N SER A 81 3.08 -0.11 -13.69
CA SER A 81 2.30 -1.31 -13.39
C SER A 81 0.97 -0.92 -12.74
N GLN A 82 -0.07 -1.67 -13.06
CA GLN A 82 -1.39 -1.47 -12.48
C GLN A 82 -1.62 -2.49 -11.37
N VAL A 83 -2.07 -2.04 -10.21
CA VAL A 83 -2.42 -2.91 -9.09
C VAL A 83 -3.91 -2.79 -8.83
N THR A 84 -4.61 -3.91 -8.88
CA THR A 84 -6.01 -4.01 -8.49
C THR A 84 -6.09 -4.61 -7.09
N VAL A 85 -6.61 -3.83 -6.14
CA VAL A 85 -6.91 -4.29 -4.78
C VAL A 85 -8.39 -4.63 -4.72
N ARG A 86 -8.72 -5.82 -4.22
CA ARG A 86 -10.11 -6.31 -4.13
C ARG A 86 -10.39 -6.86 -2.74
N SER A 87 -11.55 -6.54 -2.18
CA SER A 87 -11.99 -7.18 -0.93
C SER A 87 -12.43 -8.62 -1.17
N VAL A 88 -12.01 -9.55 -0.31
CA VAL A 88 -12.39 -10.97 -0.40
C VAL A 88 -13.89 -11.16 -0.14
N ARG A 89 -14.45 -10.39 0.80
CA ARG A 89 -15.86 -10.53 1.22
C ARG A 89 -16.85 -9.72 0.41
N ASN A 90 -16.40 -8.65 -0.24
CA ASN A 90 -17.20 -7.89 -1.19
C ASN A 90 -16.41 -7.70 -2.48
N PRO A 91 -16.51 -8.63 -3.43
CA PRO A 91 -15.73 -8.60 -4.66
C PRO A 91 -16.12 -7.45 -5.61
N VAL A 92 -17.20 -6.72 -5.32
CA VAL A 92 -17.60 -5.48 -6.02
C VAL A 92 -16.73 -4.30 -5.59
N LEU A 93 -16.22 -4.31 -4.35
CA LEU A 93 -15.25 -3.33 -3.88
C LEU A 93 -13.87 -3.66 -4.41
N LYS A 94 -13.49 -2.92 -5.46
CA LYS A 94 -12.16 -2.94 -6.05
C LYS A 94 -11.64 -1.53 -6.24
N LYS A 95 -10.33 -1.37 -6.11
CA LYS A 95 -9.61 -0.14 -6.42
C LYS A 95 -8.46 -0.47 -7.37
N GLN A 96 -8.36 0.29 -8.44
CA GLN A 96 -7.25 0.21 -9.38
C GLN A 96 -6.28 1.33 -9.07
N LEU A 97 -5.01 0.97 -8.94
CA LEU A 97 -3.89 1.85 -8.61
C LEU A 97 -2.93 1.80 -9.79
N SER A 98 -2.43 2.94 -10.23
CA SER A 98 -1.34 3.01 -11.20
C SER A 98 -0.09 3.43 -10.46
N ILE A 99 0.94 2.59 -10.51
CA ILE A 99 2.21 2.81 -9.82
C ILE A 99 3.32 2.84 -10.86
N GLU A 100 4.10 3.90 -10.87
CA GLU A 100 5.24 4.06 -11.78
C GLU A 100 6.56 3.81 -11.05
N VAL A 101 7.35 2.88 -11.57
CA VAL A 101 8.70 2.61 -11.08
C VAL A 101 9.71 3.37 -11.93
N LEU A 102 10.31 4.38 -11.32
CA LEU A 102 11.32 5.22 -11.94
C LEU A 102 12.72 4.66 -11.72
N ASN A 103 13.52 4.70 -12.79
CA ASN A 103 14.97 4.53 -12.64
C ASN A 103 15.56 5.85 -12.14
N GLN A 104 16.23 5.84 -11.00
CA GLN A 104 16.91 7.04 -10.53
C GLN A 104 18.23 7.20 -11.30
N PRO A 105 18.50 8.41 -11.84
CA PRO A 105 19.78 8.66 -12.48
C PRO A 105 20.89 8.57 -11.43
N VAL A 106 21.93 7.79 -11.73
CA VAL A 106 23.13 7.73 -10.91
C VAL A 106 23.82 9.09 -11.01
N ARG A 107 23.77 9.86 -9.91
CA ARG A 107 24.59 11.07 -9.79
C ARG A 107 25.93 10.66 -9.22
N PHE A 108 26.98 10.84 -10.01
CA PHE A 108 28.35 10.85 -9.50
C PHE A 108 28.58 12.17 -8.76
N THR A 109 28.10 12.26 -7.53
CA THR A 109 28.53 13.29 -6.57
C THR A 109 29.73 12.77 -5.77
N GLY A 110 30.77 12.36 -6.49
CA GLY A 110 32.08 12.10 -5.92
C GLY A 110 32.88 13.39 -5.92
N ILE A 111 33.39 13.79 -4.76
CA ILE A 111 34.31 14.94 -4.61
C ILE A 111 35.73 14.60 -5.16
N GLY A 112 35.88 13.49 -5.87
CA GLY A 112 37.06 13.18 -6.68
C GLY A 112 36.84 13.81 -8.05
N ALA A 113 37.55 14.91 -8.31
CA ALA A 113 37.32 15.76 -9.47
C ALA A 113 37.71 15.04 -10.76
N PHE A 114 36.83 14.22 -11.33
CA PHE A 114 37.07 13.60 -12.63
C PHE A 114 37.46 14.68 -13.66
N ARG A 115 38.66 14.56 -14.23
CA ARG A 115 39.17 15.47 -15.28
C ARG A 115 39.40 14.68 -16.56
N LEU A 116 39.02 15.28 -17.69
CA LEU A 116 39.50 14.83 -19.00
C LEU A 116 41.01 15.09 -19.09
N THR A 117 41.76 14.07 -19.50
CA THR A 117 43.16 14.23 -19.89
C THR A 117 43.25 14.84 -21.28
N SER A 118 44.38 15.43 -21.61
CA SER A 118 44.67 15.94 -22.96
C SER A 118 44.64 14.87 -24.05
N SER A 119 44.71 13.58 -23.67
CA SER A 119 44.54 12.42 -24.56
C SER A 119 43.09 11.92 -24.68
N GLY A 120 42.13 12.58 -24.03
CA GLY A 120 40.71 12.19 -24.05
C GLY A 120 40.32 11.11 -23.04
N GLY A 121 41.24 10.68 -22.16
CA GLY A 121 40.93 9.74 -21.08
C GLY A 121 40.26 10.42 -19.90
N ILE A 122 39.45 9.68 -19.14
CA ILE A 122 38.86 10.16 -17.89
C ILE A 122 39.74 9.63 -16.75
N ARG A 123 40.26 10.51 -15.88
CA ARG A 123 40.99 10.09 -14.67
C ARG A 123 40.40 10.68 -13.39
N MET A 124 40.48 9.90 -12.32
CA MET A 124 40.21 10.36 -10.95
C MET A 124 41.44 11.11 -10.43
N ILE A 125 41.23 12.25 -9.77
CA ILE A 125 42.28 13.02 -9.08
C ILE A 125 41.90 13.25 -7.62
#